data_AF-A0A660SSQ3-F1
#
_entry.id   AF-A0A660SSQ3-F1
#
_cell.length_a   1.000
_cell.length_b   1.000
_cell.length_c   1.000
_cell.angle_alpha   90.00
_cell.angle_beta   90.00
_cell.angle_gamma   90.00
#
_symmetry.space_group_name_H-M   'P 1'
#
loop_
_entity.id
_entity.type
_entity.pdbx_description
1 polymer ?
#
loop_
_entity_poly.entity_id
_entity_poly.type
_entity_poly.pdbx_seq_one_letter_code
_entity_poly.pdbx_strand_id
1 'polypeptide(L)'
;LPNQGFDGIAVALLGANSPFGVLFAALFFGILHSGKGFMNAMTQIPPQIGDTIIAIILYFAATSVLIERFLDRIKKFFSNRTINRGGS
;
A
#
# COMPACT_ATOMS: atom_id res chain seq x y z
N LEU A 1 2.26 -23.22 6.78
CA LEU A 1 0.89 -22.68 6.69
C LEU A 1 0.79 -21.92 5.38
N PRO A 2 -0.27 -22.06 4.55
CA PRO A 2 -0.36 -21.36 3.28
C PRO A 2 -0.53 -19.85 3.51
N ASN A 3 0.59 -19.12 3.54
CA ASN A 3 0.66 -17.69 3.88
C ASN A 3 -0.10 -16.79 2.88
N GLN A 4 -0.31 -17.27 1.67
CA GLN A 4 -0.93 -16.51 0.58
C GLN A 4 -2.37 -16.06 0.89
N GLY A 5 -3.12 -16.84 1.68
CA GLY A 5 -4.47 -16.44 2.13
C GLY A 5 -4.44 -15.30 3.14
N PHE A 6 -3.44 -15.28 4.03
CA PHE A 6 -3.26 -14.22 5.03
C PHE A 6 -2.78 -12.92 4.37
N ASP A 7 -1.86 -13.02 3.42
CA ASP A 7 -1.39 -11.89 2.63
C ASP A 7 -2.54 -11.26 1.82
N GLY A 8 -3.46 -12.08 1.29
CA GLY A 8 -4.66 -11.61 0.59
C GLY A 8 -5.59 -10.76 1.47
N ILE A 9 -5.73 -11.10 2.75
CA ILE A 9 -6.49 -10.30 3.71
C ILE A 9 -5.81 -8.94 3.94
N ALA A 10 -4.49 -8.92 4.10
CA ALA A 10 -3.73 -7.69 4.29
C ALA A 10 -3.83 -6.77 3.05
N VAL A 11 -3.78 -7.34 1.85
CA VAL A 11 -3.96 -6.61 0.58
C VAL A 11 -5.37 -6.02 0.46
N ALA A 12 -6.40 -6.76 0.88
CA ALA A 12 -7.78 -6.27 0.87
C ALA A 12 -7.97 -5.07 1.82
N LEU A 13 -7.34 -5.11 2.99
CA LEU A 13 -7.31 -4.02 3.96
C LEU A 13 -6.51 -2.82 3.43
N LEU A 14 -5.38 -3.06 2.75
CA LEU A 14 -4.58 -2.02 2.09
C LEU A 14 -5.37 -1.30 0.99
N GLY A 15 -6.23 -2.04 0.28
CA GLY A 15 -7.18 -1.51 -0.71
C GLY A 15 -8.40 -0.78 -0.13
N ALA A 16 -8.46 -0.61 1.20
CA ALA A 16 -9.57 -0.01 1.94
C ALA A 16 -10.95 -0.63 1.63
N ASN A 17 -10.98 -1.94 1.34
CA ASN A 17 -12.19 -2.67 0.94
C ASN A 17 -12.93 -2.05 -0.28
N SER A 18 -12.24 -1.23 -1.07
CA SER A 18 -12.79 -0.66 -2.31
C SER A 18 -12.36 -1.53 -3.50
N PRO A 19 -13.27 -1.87 -4.44
CA PRO A 19 -12.93 -2.79 -5.53
C PRO A 19 -11.75 -2.29 -6.39
N PHE A 20 -11.71 -0.99 -6.69
CA PHE A 20 -10.56 -0.39 -7.38
C PHE A 20 -9.28 -0.40 -6.53
N GLY A 21 -9.36 -0.07 -5.24
CA GLY A 21 -8.19 -0.05 -4.35
C GLY A 21 -7.59 -1.44 -4.14
N VAL A 22 -8.43 -2.46 -3.97
CA VAL A 22 -8.01 -3.86 -3.82
C VAL A 22 -7.38 -4.37 -5.12
N LEU A 23 -7.91 -4.02 -6.29
CA LEU A 23 -7.34 -4.38 -7.58
C LEU A 23 -5.90 -3.85 -7.74
N PHE A 24 -5.70 -2.56 -7.48
CA PHE A 24 -4.37 -1.95 -7.56
C PHE A 24 -3.40 -2.53 -6.52
N ALA A 25 -3.86 -2.74 -5.28
CA ALA A 25 -3.05 -3.31 -4.21
C ALA A 25 -2.62 -4.76 -4.52
N ALA A 26 -3.54 -5.59 -5.03
CA ALA A 26 -3.25 -6.99 -5.38
C ALA A 26 -2.29 -7.10 -6.57
N LEU A 27 -2.44 -6.22 -7.56
CA LEU A 27 -1.55 -6.18 -8.72
C LEU A 27 -0.12 -5.78 -8.31
N PHE A 28 0.02 -4.74 -7.48
CA PHE A 28 1.32 -4.33 -6.95
C PHE A 28 1.98 -5.44 -6.10
N PHE A 29 1.20 -6.02 -5.18
CA PHE A 29 1.68 -7.12 -4.35
C PHE A 29 2.13 -8.33 -5.19
N GLY A 30 1.38 -8.69 -6.24
CA GLY A 30 1.72 -9.79 -7.15
C GLY A 30 3.01 -9.56 -7.95
N ILE A 31 3.27 -8.31 -8.37
CA ILE A 31 4.52 -7.92 -9.04
C ILE A 31 5.72 -8.11 -8.09
N LEU A 32 5.61 -7.61 -6.85
CA LEU A 32 6.67 -7.78 -5.84
C LEU A 32 6.88 -9.25 -5.46
N HIS A 33 5.79 -10.01 -5.29
CA HIS A 33 5.86 -11.43 -4.96
C HIS A 33 6.55 -12.24 -6.06
N SER A 34 6.29 -11.93 -7.33
CA SER A 34 7.00 -12.56 -8.45
C SER A 34 8.48 -12.17 -8.47
N GLY A 35 8.81 -10.90 -8.19
CA GLY A 35 10.18 -10.40 -8.06
C GLY A 35 11.01 -11.16 -7.03
N LYS A 36 10.39 -11.56 -5.91
CA LYS A 36 11.03 -12.39 -4.87
C LYS A 36 11.45 -13.77 -5.38
N GLY A 37 10.69 -14.33 -6.32
CA GLY A 37 10.98 -15.62 -6.94
C GLY A 37 12.28 -15.57 -7.73
N PHE A 38 12.52 -14.46 -8.45
CA PHE A 38 13.77 -14.22 -9.17
C PHE A 38 14.97 -14.05 -8.23
N MET A 39 14.79 -13.39 -7.08
CA MET A 39 15.85 -13.22 -6.09
C MET A 39 16.27 -14.56 -5.45
N ASN A 40 15.28 -15.41 -5.11
CA ASN A 40 15.55 -16.77 -4.61
C ASN A 40 16.21 -17.68 -5.66
N ALA A 41 15.87 -17.52 -6.94
CA ALA A 41 16.42 -18.36 -8.01
C ALA A 41 17.85 -17.97 -8.40
N MET A 42 18.20 -16.68 -8.32
CA MET A 42 19.50 -16.17 -8.80
C MET A 42 20.55 -15.96 -7.69
N THR A 43 20.15 -15.91 -6.41
CA THR A 43 21.09 -15.61 -5.32
C THR A 43 21.02 -16.66 -4.22
N GLN A 44 22.16 -17.08 -3.67
CA GLN A 44 22.25 -17.96 -2.50
C GLN A 44 21.87 -17.23 -1.18
N ILE A 45 21.09 -16.15 -1.27
CA ILE A 45 20.69 -15.34 -0.13
C ILE A 45 19.47 -16.00 0.51
N PRO A 46 19.46 -16.20 1.84
CA PRO A 46 18.32 -16.79 2.53
C PRO A 46 17.01 -16.03 2.22
N PRO A 47 15.90 -16.75 1.96
CA PRO A 47 14.61 -16.16 1.53
C PRO A 47 14.05 -15.10 2.49
N GLN A 48 14.47 -15.11 3.76
CA GLN A 48 14.09 -14.14 4.78
C GLN A 48 14.46 -12.70 4.38
N ILE A 49 15.57 -12.51 3.64
CA ILE A 49 16.00 -11.19 3.18
C ILE A 49 15.06 -10.64 2.10
N GLY A 50 14.62 -11.52 1.19
CA GLY A 50 13.65 -11.15 0.14
C GLY A 50 12.31 -10.70 0.74
N ASP A 51 11.82 -11.41 1.74
CA ASP A 51 10.57 -11.04 2.43
C ASP A 51 10.70 -9.69 3.16
N THR A 52 11.87 -9.39 3.74
CA THR A 52 12.14 -8.09 4.37
C THR A 52 12.16 -6.94 3.36
N ILE A 53 12.78 -7.15 2.20
CA ILE A 53 12.84 -6.14 1.13
C ILE A 53 11.44 -5.83 0.60
N ILE A 54 10.64 -6.86 0.34
CA ILE A 54 9.24 -6.68 -0.10
C ILE A 54 8.44 -5.92 0.95
N ALA A 55 8.59 -6.25 2.23
CA ALA A 55 7.89 -5.56 3.31
C ALA A 55 8.24 -4.07 3.36
N ILE A 56 9.52 -3.71 3.20
CA ILE A 56 9.98 -2.31 3.17
C ILE A 56 9.42 -1.57 1.94
N ILE A 57 9.43 -2.21 0.77
CA ILE A 57 8.88 -1.62 -0.46
C ILE A 57 7.37 -1.39 -0.31
N LEU A 58 6.63 -2.39 0.19
CA LEU A 58 5.20 -2.27 0.48
C LEU A 58 4.92 -1.13 1.47
N TYR A 59 5.72 -1.03 2.54
CA TYR A 59 5.58 0.02 3.55
C TYR A 59 5.78 1.42 2.96
N PHE A 60 6.85 1.63 2.19
CA PHE A 60 7.12 2.91 1.53
C PHE A 60 6.04 3.27 0.51
N ALA A 61 5.64 2.31 -0.34
CA ALA A 61 4.60 2.54 -1.34
C ALA A 61 3.25 2.85 -0.69
N ALA A 62 2.85 2.09 0.33
CA ALA A 62 1.63 2.32 1.09
C ALA A 62 1.65 3.70 1.77
N THR A 63 2.78 4.06 2.38
CA THR A 63 2.94 5.37 3.03
C THR A 63 2.82 6.51 2.02
N SER A 64 3.42 6.40 0.84
CA SER A 64 3.32 7.41 -0.21
C SER A 64 1.86 7.65 -0.64
N VAL A 65 1.11 6.58 -0.91
CA VAL A 65 -0.31 6.67 -1.29
C VAL A 65 -1.17 7.18 -0.14
N LEU A 66 -0.86 6.75 1.09
CA LEU A 66 -1.58 7.18 2.29
C LEU A 66 -1.41 8.69 2.52
N ILE A 67 -0.20 9.22 2.36
CA ILE A 67 0.12 10.64 2.54
C ILE A 67 -0.69 11.50 1.58
N GLU A 68 -0.74 11.17 0.28
CA GLU A 68 -1.52 11.94 -0.70
C GLU A 68 -3.00 12.01 -0.31
N ARG A 69 -3.61 10.85 -0.03
CA ARG A 69 -5.03 10.78 0.38
C ARG A 69 -5.30 11.47 1.72
N PHE A 70 -4.35 11.44 2.63
CA PHE A 70 -4.47 12.07 3.94
C PHE A 70 -4.38 13.60 3.84
N LEU A 71 -3.42 14.11 3.06
CA LEU A 71 -3.24 15.54 2.81
C LEU A 71 -4.46 16.15 2.10
N ASP A 72 -5.03 15.47 1.10
CA ASP A 72 -6.23 15.94 0.41
C ASP A 72 -7.43 16.05 1.36
N ARG A 73 -7.61 15.07 2.26
CA ARG A 73 -8.65 15.12 3.29
C ARG A 73 -8.43 16.26 4.27
N ILE A 74 -7.20 16.49 4.73
CA ILE A 74 -6.86 17.60 5.64
C ILE A 74 -7.10 18.96 4.97
N LYS A 75 -6.64 19.14 3.72
CA LYS A 75 -6.82 20.37 2.97
C LYS A 75 -8.30 20.72 2.80
N LYS A 76 -9.12 19.72 2.47
CA LYS A 76 -10.59 19.89 2.36
C LYS A 76 -11.22 20.25 3.71
N PHE A 77 -10.75 19.65 4.81
CA PHE A 77 -11.23 19.96 6.15
C PHE A 77 -10.91 21.39 6.60
N PHE A 78 -9.68 21.86 6.38
CA PHE A 78 -9.26 23.22 6.75
C PHE A 78 -9.85 24.29 5.84
N SER A 79 -9.92 24.05 4.53
CA SER A 79 -10.48 25.01 3.57
C SER A 79 -11.97 25.30 3.82
N ASN A 80 -12.71 24.40 4.47
CA ASN A 80 -14.14 24.58 4.74
C ASN A 80 -14.43 25.55 5.92
N ARG A 81 -13.42 25.95 6.71
CA ARG A 81 -13.61 26.88 7.85
C ARG A 81 -13.36 28.36 7.52
N THR A 82 -12.72 28.68 6.40
CA THR A 82 -12.34 30.07 6.07
C THR A 82 -13.34 30.79 5.14
N ILE A 83 -14.23 30.06 4.47
CA ILE A 83 -15.24 30.66 3.57
C ILE A 83 -16.47 31.21 4.34
N ASN A 84 -16.75 30.74 5.55
CA ASN A 84 -17.97 31.08 6.30
C ASN A 84 -17.84 32.30 7.24
N ARG A 85 -16.93 33.25 6.95
CA ARG A 85 -16.77 34.49 7.75
C ARG A 85 -16.72 35.79 6.94
N GLY A 86 -16.95 35.74 5.62
CA GLY A 86 -16.82 36.89 4.72
C GLY A 86 -18.08 37.33 4.01
N GLY A 87 -19.27 36.97 4.51
CA GLY A 87 -20.53 37.26 3.83
C GLY A 87 -21.66 37.63 4.79
N SER A 88 -21.67 38.89 5.23
CA SER A 88 -22.81 39.77 5.55
C SER A 88 -22.25 41.10 6.04
#